data_AF-A0A024FHS8-F1
#
_entry.id   AF-A0A024FHS8-F1
#
_cell.length_a   1.000
_cell.length_b   1.000
_cell.length_c   1.000
_cell.angle_alpha   90.00
_cell.angle_beta   90.00
_cell.angle_gamma   90.00
#
_symmetry.space_group_name_H-M   'P 1'
#
loop_
_entity.id
_entity.type
_entity.pdbx_description
1 polymer ?
#
loop_
_entity_poly.entity_id
_entity_poly.type
_entity_poly.pdbx_seq_one_letter_code
_entity_poly.pdbx_strand_id
1 'polypeptide(L)'
;MEENYEIANLQFDSLRNITDKIDRKYLLTGLKSKNKIGKNDEIIQILSTQNENMLREICASEFLSNFEICNSIPKEKVENENLQNELIKMYVDDQAVRNNLMQNIIDKYNIDTTEITKDGGVEVDERNRNRLKEIIGEFGFPTKKLVGKDAIQGVFFIIQHSDGDKEWQKSQLPNIERTVENGDLEGQKYAYLYDRIKINSGEKQFYGTQFSNVDPVNKTVELADTENVEDLDKRRMKIGMMPIGMYKKYMLKNL
;
A
#
# COMPACT_ATOMS: atom_id res chain seq x y z
N MET A 1 -4.74 -13.79 -23.18
CA MET A 1 -4.51 -12.63 -24.06
C MET A 1 -3.04 -12.59 -24.34
N GLU A 2 -2.62 -12.74 -25.59
CA GLU A 2 -1.23 -12.42 -25.96
C GLU A 2 -0.99 -10.94 -25.62
N GLU A 3 0.04 -10.66 -24.81
CA GLU A 3 0.41 -9.29 -24.46
C GLU A 3 0.93 -8.59 -25.72
N ASN A 4 0.06 -7.83 -26.38
CA ASN A 4 0.46 -6.99 -27.50
C ASN A 4 1.09 -5.69 -26.95
N TYR A 5 2.40 -5.75 -26.69
CA TYR A 5 3.17 -4.62 -26.16
C TYR A 5 3.21 -3.40 -27.07
N GLU A 6 3.04 -3.57 -28.39
CA GLU A 6 2.94 -2.46 -29.35
C GLU A 6 1.66 -1.65 -29.14
N ILE A 7 0.51 -2.33 -28.99
CA ILE A 7 -0.76 -1.65 -28.68
C ILE A 7 -0.66 -0.94 -27.33
N ALA A 8 -0.10 -1.59 -26.31
CA ALA A 8 0.08 -0.99 -24.99
C ALA A 8 1.01 0.25 -25.06
N ASN A 9 2.06 0.21 -25.88
CA ASN A 9 2.92 1.36 -26.13
C ASN A 9 2.14 2.52 -26.76
N LEU A 10 1.35 2.27 -27.81
CA LEU A 10 0.55 3.29 -28.48
C LEU A 10 -0.48 3.95 -27.54
N GLN A 11 -1.11 3.15 -26.68
CA GLN A 11 -2.03 3.65 -25.66
C GLN A 11 -1.32 4.53 -24.63
N PHE A 12 -0.12 4.12 -24.22
CA PHE A 12 0.69 4.90 -23.29
C PHE A 12 1.18 6.22 -23.90
N ASP A 13 1.60 6.21 -25.17
CA ASP A 13 1.96 7.43 -25.91
C ASP A 13 0.76 8.37 -26.04
N SER A 14 -0.42 7.83 -26.31
CA SER A 14 -1.68 8.60 -26.34
C SER A 14 -1.99 9.23 -24.98
N LEU A 15 -1.81 8.51 -23.88
CA LEU A 15 -2.01 9.03 -22.52
C LEU A 15 -1.06 10.20 -22.22
N ARG A 16 0.23 10.04 -22.57
CA ARG A 16 1.25 11.07 -22.37
C ARG A 16 1.00 12.34 -23.18
N ASN A 17 0.35 12.23 -24.34
CA ASN A 17 -0.04 13.40 -25.14
C ASN A 17 -1.21 14.19 -24.52
N ILE A 18 -1.96 13.59 -23.58
CA ILE A 18 -3.13 14.21 -22.96
C ILE A 18 -2.77 14.84 -21.62
N THR A 19 -1.83 14.27 -20.87
CA THR A 19 -1.46 14.73 -19.53
C THR A 19 -0.02 14.40 -19.18
N ASP A 20 0.66 15.37 -18.54
CA ASP A 20 1.98 15.16 -17.92
C ASP A 20 1.88 14.53 -16.52
N LYS A 21 0.67 14.53 -15.93
CA LYS A 21 0.39 13.93 -14.62
C LYS A 21 -0.17 12.54 -14.81
N ILE A 22 0.73 11.56 -14.81
CA ILE A 22 0.40 10.14 -14.91
C ILE A 22 0.62 9.48 -13.55
N ASP A 23 -0.38 8.75 -13.07
CA ASP A 23 -0.24 7.94 -11.85
C ASP A 23 0.87 6.89 -12.02
N ARG A 24 1.60 6.62 -10.93
CA ARG A 24 2.73 5.69 -10.91
C ARG A 24 2.41 4.36 -11.60
N LYS A 25 1.23 3.78 -11.34
CA LYS A 25 0.86 2.48 -11.88
C LYS A 25 0.85 2.50 -13.41
N TYR A 26 0.22 3.50 -14.01
CA TYR A 26 0.15 3.65 -15.47
C TYR A 26 1.52 3.99 -16.06
N LEU A 27 2.31 4.81 -15.36
CA LEU A 27 3.67 5.14 -15.77
C LEU A 27 4.56 3.89 -15.82
N LEU A 28 4.55 3.06 -14.76
CA LEU A 28 5.31 1.80 -14.70
C LEU A 28 4.85 0.80 -15.78
N THR A 29 3.54 0.64 -15.97
CA THR A 29 3.02 -0.24 -17.03
C THR A 29 3.47 0.23 -18.41
N GLY A 30 3.39 1.53 -18.69
CA GLY A 30 3.84 2.10 -19.96
C GLY A 30 5.34 1.93 -20.21
N LEU A 31 6.16 2.20 -19.18
CA LEU A 31 7.61 1.99 -19.23
C LEU A 31 7.97 0.52 -19.45
N LYS A 32 7.26 -0.41 -18.79
CA LYS A 32 7.46 -1.85 -19.00
C LYS A 32 7.15 -2.27 -20.44
N SER A 33 6.07 -1.75 -21.03
CA SER A 33 5.73 -2.01 -22.44
C SER A 33 6.82 -1.48 -23.38
N LYS A 34 7.30 -0.24 -23.19
CA LYS A 34 8.41 0.33 -23.96
C LYS A 34 9.69 -0.52 -23.86
N ASN A 35 10.02 -0.99 -22.66
CA ASN A 35 11.21 -1.80 -22.43
C ASN A 35 11.13 -3.14 -23.18
N LYS A 36 9.94 -3.75 -23.20
CA LYS A 36 9.71 -5.02 -23.91
C LYS A 36 9.83 -4.93 -25.43
N ILE A 37 9.61 -3.74 -26.01
CA ILE A 37 9.79 -3.48 -27.45
C ILE A 37 11.10 -2.73 -27.77
N GLY A 38 12.02 -2.61 -26.81
CA GLY A 38 13.36 -2.05 -27.04
C GLY A 38 13.43 -0.52 -27.19
N LYS A 39 12.41 0.22 -26.75
CA LYS A 39 12.36 1.69 -26.84
C LYS A 39 13.12 2.39 -25.69
N ASN A 40 14.40 2.10 -25.55
CA ASN A 40 15.22 2.57 -24.42
C ASN A 40 15.39 4.10 -24.38
N ASP A 41 15.57 4.75 -25.54
CA ASP A 41 15.75 6.21 -25.60
C ASP A 41 14.50 6.96 -25.11
N GLU A 42 13.32 6.46 -25.47
CA GLU A 42 12.05 7.03 -25.00
C GLU A 42 11.86 6.83 -23.49
N ILE A 43 12.32 5.70 -22.94
CA ILE A 43 12.33 5.47 -21.49
C ILE A 43 13.22 6.51 -20.79
N ILE A 44 14.44 6.73 -21.29
CA ILE A 44 15.37 7.72 -20.73
C ILE A 44 14.73 9.11 -20.72
N GLN A 45 14.07 9.49 -21.82
CA GLN A 45 13.36 10.78 -21.92
C GLN A 45 12.20 10.87 -20.92
N ILE A 46 11.45 9.78 -20.71
CA ILE A 46 10.38 9.78 -19.71
C ILE A 46 10.96 9.94 -18.32
N LEU A 47 11.97 9.15 -17.96
CA LEU A 47 12.60 9.18 -16.65
C LEU A 47 13.17 10.58 -16.34
N SER A 48 13.81 11.24 -17.29
CA SER A 48 14.41 12.57 -17.07
C SER A 48 13.40 13.69 -16.81
N THR A 49 12.12 13.47 -17.13
CA THR A 49 11.03 14.43 -16.84
C THR A 49 10.33 14.18 -15.50
N GLN A 50 10.63 13.06 -14.83
CA GLN A 50 9.98 12.71 -13.57
C GLN A 50 10.63 13.45 -12.39
N ASN A 51 9.82 13.79 -11.39
CA ASN A 51 10.35 14.32 -10.13
C ASN A 51 11.03 13.21 -9.31
N GLU A 52 11.84 13.62 -8.33
CA GLU A 52 12.63 12.70 -7.51
C GLU A 52 11.78 11.65 -6.77
N ASN A 53 10.60 12.03 -6.26
CA ASN A 53 9.70 11.10 -5.58
C ASN A 53 9.18 10.02 -6.53
N MET A 54 8.74 10.41 -7.72
CA MET A 54 8.29 9.46 -8.74
C MET A 54 9.44 8.55 -9.17
N LEU A 55 10.64 9.10 -9.38
CA LEU A 55 11.84 8.32 -9.71
C LEU A 55 12.18 7.31 -8.62
N ARG A 56 12.17 7.70 -7.34
CA ARG A 56 12.36 6.78 -6.19
C ARG A 56 11.36 5.63 -6.20
N GLU A 57 10.13 5.87 -6.63
CA GLU A 57 9.09 4.84 -6.67
C GLU A 57 9.20 3.91 -7.88
N ILE A 58 9.51 4.43 -9.08
CA ILE A 58 9.53 3.61 -10.29
C ILE A 58 10.87 2.89 -10.51
N CYS A 59 11.99 3.52 -10.12
CA CYS A 59 13.34 2.97 -10.29
C CYS A 59 13.64 1.77 -9.39
N ALA A 60 12.76 1.43 -8.46
CA ALA A 60 12.82 0.17 -7.71
C ALA A 60 12.52 -1.06 -8.60
N SER A 61 11.97 -0.86 -9.79
CA SER A 61 11.66 -1.96 -10.71
C SER A 61 12.92 -2.52 -11.37
N GLU A 62 13.11 -3.83 -11.32
CA GLU A 62 14.29 -4.52 -11.89
C GLU A 62 14.58 -4.11 -13.34
N PHE A 63 13.56 -4.02 -14.18
CA PHE A 63 13.73 -3.67 -15.60
C PHE A 63 14.23 -2.24 -15.84
N LEU A 64 14.16 -1.36 -14.83
CA LEU A 64 14.69 0.01 -14.88
C LEU A 64 16.06 0.15 -14.23
N SER A 65 16.57 -0.89 -13.55
CA SER A 65 17.84 -0.85 -12.81
C SER A 65 19.06 -0.55 -13.70
N ASN A 66 19.00 -0.91 -14.98
CA ASN A 66 20.09 -0.68 -15.92
C ASN A 66 20.15 0.76 -16.47
N PHE A 67 19.15 1.60 -16.19
CA PHE A 67 19.13 2.99 -16.64
C PHE A 67 19.91 3.88 -15.66
N GLU A 68 20.88 4.64 -16.16
CA GLU A 68 21.76 5.50 -15.35
C GLU A 68 20.99 6.49 -14.46
N ILE A 69 19.87 7.03 -14.95
CA ILE A 69 18.99 7.91 -14.17
C ILE A 69 18.55 7.22 -12.88
N CYS A 70 18.16 5.95 -12.95
CA CYS A 70 17.74 5.18 -11.78
C CYS A 70 18.89 4.86 -10.82
N ASN A 71 20.12 4.69 -11.34
CA ASN A 71 21.31 4.50 -10.50
C ASN A 71 21.73 5.77 -9.75
N SER A 72 21.37 6.94 -10.27
CA SER A 72 21.66 8.23 -9.63
C SER A 72 20.69 8.62 -8.50
N ILE A 73 19.56 7.92 -8.36
CA ILE A 73 18.57 8.22 -7.33
C ILE A 73 19.09 7.78 -5.95
N PRO A 74 19.18 8.70 -4.97
CA PRO A 74 19.61 8.32 -3.63
C PRO A 74 18.64 7.29 -3.07
N LYS A 75 19.15 6.13 -2.65
CA LYS A 75 18.36 5.16 -1.91
C LYS A 75 17.78 5.81 -0.66
N GLU A 76 16.59 5.38 -0.24
CA GLU A 76 16.05 5.79 1.06
C GLU A 76 17.03 5.35 2.14
N LYS A 77 17.56 6.33 2.89
CA LYS A 77 18.45 6.06 4.02
C LYS A 77 17.61 6.04 5.29
N VAL A 78 17.73 4.98 6.05
CA VAL A 78 17.03 4.78 7.31
C VAL A 78 18.01 4.77 8.47
N GLU A 79 17.55 5.08 9.68
CA GLU A 79 18.40 5.08 10.88
C GLU A 79 18.66 3.67 11.41
N ASN A 80 17.76 2.71 11.15
CA ASN A 80 17.90 1.32 11.60
C ASN A 80 17.48 0.32 10.51
N GLU A 81 18.46 -0.12 9.71
CA GLU A 81 18.26 -1.09 8.61
C GLU A 81 17.84 -2.49 9.12
N ASN A 82 18.34 -2.91 10.28
CA ASN A 82 17.96 -4.20 10.86
C ASN A 82 16.47 -4.23 11.24
N LEU A 83 16.00 -3.18 11.92
CA LEU A 83 14.58 -3.04 12.26
C LEU A 83 13.70 -2.87 11.02
N GLN A 84 14.18 -2.13 10.01
CA GLN A 84 13.50 -2.06 8.72
C GLN A 84 13.31 -3.47 8.13
N ASN A 85 14.37 -4.25 7.99
CA ASN A 85 14.31 -5.58 7.38
C ASN A 85 13.40 -6.54 8.16
N GLU A 86 13.43 -6.46 9.49
CA GLU A 86 12.52 -7.22 10.35
C GLU A 86 11.05 -6.86 10.09
N LEU A 87 10.71 -5.57 10.12
CA LEU A 87 9.34 -5.10 9.87
C LEU A 87 8.87 -5.41 8.44
N ILE A 88 9.76 -5.36 7.45
CA ILE A 88 9.45 -5.76 6.08
C ILE A 88 9.13 -7.25 6.01
N LYS A 89 9.90 -8.12 6.67
CA LYS A 89 9.61 -9.55 6.72
C LYS A 89 8.26 -9.82 7.38
N MET A 90 7.99 -9.18 8.52
CA MET A 90 6.68 -9.26 9.20
C MET A 90 5.53 -8.80 8.29
N TYR A 91 5.75 -7.73 7.51
CA TYR A 91 4.78 -7.22 6.56
C TYR A 91 4.52 -8.19 5.40
N VAL A 92 5.57 -8.79 4.85
CA VAL A 92 5.45 -9.83 3.81
C VAL A 92 4.65 -11.02 4.33
N ASP A 93 4.95 -11.52 5.53
CA ASP A 93 4.20 -12.59 6.17
C ASP A 93 2.72 -12.22 6.38
N ASP A 94 2.45 -11.02 6.90
CA ASP A 94 1.09 -10.50 7.13
C ASP A 94 0.23 -10.50 5.86
N GLN A 95 0.81 -10.11 4.72
CA GLN A 95 0.09 -10.06 3.45
C GLN A 95 0.02 -11.41 2.74
N ALA A 96 1.04 -12.26 2.90
CA ALA A 96 1.09 -13.60 2.29
C ALA A 96 -0.09 -14.47 2.75
N VAL A 97 -0.42 -14.47 4.05
CA VAL A 97 -1.58 -15.22 4.59
C VAL A 97 -2.94 -14.70 4.14
N ARG A 98 -2.96 -13.55 3.46
CA ARG A 98 -4.15 -12.93 2.84
C ARG A 98 -4.15 -13.12 1.32
N ASN A 99 -3.36 -14.06 0.80
CA ASN A 99 -3.15 -14.33 -0.62
C ASN A 99 -2.59 -13.14 -1.41
N ASN A 100 -1.88 -12.23 -0.74
CA ASN A 100 -1.26 -11.07 -1.36
C ASN A 100 0.28 -11.18 -1.28
N LEU A 101 0.88 -11.85 -2.26
CA LEU A 101 2.33 -11.97 -2.33
C LEU A 101 2.93 -10.69 -2.92
N MET A 102 3.57 -9.89 -2.08
CA MET A 102 4.12 -8.57 -2.43
C MET A 102 5.45 -8.67 -3.19
N GLN A 103 5.42 -9.17 -4.44
CA GLN A 103 6.64 -9.42 -5.22
C GLN A 103 7.57 -8.21 -5.31
N ASN A 104 7.01 -7.01 -5.47
CA ASN A 104 7.80 -5.77 -5.51
C ASN A 104 8.56 -5.47 -4.21
N ILE A 105 8.00 -5.83 -3.05
CA ILE A 105 8.67 -5.68 -1.75
C ILE A 105 9.70 -6.80 -1.56
N ILE A 106 9.34 -8.03 -1.92
CA ILE A 106 10.23 -9.19 -1.87
C ILE A 106 11.50 -8.91 -2.69
N ASP A 107 11.38 -8.45 -3.93
CA ASP A 107 12.50 -8.15 -4.82
C ASP A 107 13.32 -6.96 -4.27
N LYS A 108 12.66 -5.89 -3.83
CA LYS A 108 13.32 -4.68 -3.33
C LYS A 108 14.21 -4.95 -2.11
N TYR A 109 13.76 -5.83 -1.22
CA TYR A 109 14.46 -6.16 0.03
C TYR A 109 15.18 -7.52 -0.01
N ASN A 110 15.21 -8.19 -1.16
CA ASN A 110 15.79 -9.53 -1.35
C ASN A 110 15.32 -10.55 -0.29
N ILE A 111 14.01 -10.58 -0.03
CA ILE A 111 13.43 -11.52 0.94
C ILE A 111 13.50 -12.93 0.38
N ASP A 112 14.06 -13.87 1.16
CA ASP A 112 14.04 -15.29 0.81
C ASP A 112 12.60 -15.81 0.88
N THR A 113 12.03 -16.16 -0.27
CA THR A 113 10.65 -16.65 -0.37
C THR A 113 10.44 -18.00 0.30
N THR A 114 11.52 -18.76 0.56
CA THR A 114 11.44 -20.01 1.32
C THR A 114 11.21 -19.79 2.82
N GLU A 115 11.49 -18.59 3.32
CA GLU A 115 11.27 -18.18 4.71
C GLU A 115 9.90 -17.54 4.96
N ILE A 116 9.11 -17.30 3.92
CA ILE A 116 7.75 -16.78 4.06
C ILE A 116 6.91 -17.81 4.80
N THR A 117 6.15 -17.33 5.80
CA THR A 117 5.32 -18.18 6.66
C THR A 117 4.36 -19.08 5.88
N LYS A 118 4.15 -20.29 6.42
CA LYS A 118 3.13 -21.26 5.96
C LYS A 118 2.00 -21.41 6.99
N ASP A 119 2.03 -20.57 8.03
CA ASP A 119 1.14 -20.64 9.18
C ASP A 119 -0.25 -20.09 8.82
N GLY A 120 -1.22 -20.30 9.71
CA GLY A 120 -2.55 -19.73 9.55
C GLY A 120 -2.56 -18.22 9.80
N GLY A 121 -3.49 -17.49 9.15
CA GLY A 121 -3.59 -16.02 9.31
C GLY A 121 -3.73 -15.56 10.77
N VAL A 122 -4.48 -16.30 11.59
CA VAL A 122 -4.65 -15.98 13.03
C VAL A 122 -3.31 -16.06 13.79
N GLU A 123 -2.51 -17.09 13.49
CA GLU A 123 -1.21 -17.32 14.15
C GLU A 123 -0.21 -16.22 13.76
N VAL A 124 -0.19 -15.83 12.48
CA VAL A 124 0.65 -14.74 11.98
C VAL A 124 0.23 -13.40 12.58
N ASP A 125 -1.07 -13.11 12.63
CA ASP A 125 -1.59 -11.87 13.23
C ASP A 125 -1.21 -11.77 14.73
N GLU A 126 -1.30 -12.87 15.48
CA GLU A 126 -0.87 -12.91 16.89
C GLU A 126 0.64 -12.73 17.05
N ARG A 127 1.45 -13.48 16.30
CA ARG A 127 2.91 -13.36 16.31
C ARG A 127 3.35 -11.94 15.98
N ASN A 128 2.83 -11.37 14.89
CA ASN A 128 3.20 -10.05 14.43
C ASN A 128 2.79 -8.96 15.42
N ARG A 129 1.59 -9.05 15.99
CA ARG A 129 1.13 -8.13 17.05
C ARG A 129 2.03 -8.17 18.27
N ASN A 130 2.35 -9.36 18.78
CA ASN A 130 3.18 -9.50 19.97
C ASN A 130 4.59 -8.97 19.72
N ARG A 131 5.17 -9.28 18.56
CA ARG A 131 6.48 -8.75 18.19
C ARG A 131 6.46 -7.23 17.99
N LEU A 132 5.41 -6.67 17.38
CA LEU A 132 5.30 -5.23 17.20
C LEU A 132 5.14 -4.48 18.53
N LYS A 133 4.48 -5.07 19.54
CA LYS A 133 4.45 -4.52 20.91
C LYS A 133 5.85 -4.41 21.50
N GLU A 134 6.68 -5.44 21.35
CA GLU A 134 8.08 -5.41 21.81
C GLU A 134 8.89 -4.34 21.09
N ILE A 135 8.78 -4.27 19.76
CA ILE A 135 9.43 -3.25 18.93
C ILE A 135 9.04 -1.84 19.40
N ILE A 136 7.75 -1.59 19.65
CA ILE A 136 7.28 -0.28 20.15
C ILE A 136 7.81 0.00 21.56
N GLY A 137 7.92 -1.02 22.42
CA GLY A 137 8.50 -0.90 23.75
C GLY A 137 9.99 -0.54 23.74
N GLU A 138 10.73 -1.06 22.78
CA GLU A 138 12.19 -0.86 22.66
C GLU A 138 12.57 0.42 21.91
N PHE A 139 11.92 0.67 20.77
CA PHE A 139 12.29 1.74 19.82
C PHE A 139 11.32 2.93 19.83
N GLY A 140 10.21 2.84 20.58
CA GLY A 140 9.06 3.73 20.38
C GLY A 140 8.28 3.37 19.12
N PHE A 141 7.22 4.13 18.82
CA PHE A 141 6.46 3.91 17.60
C PHE A 141 7.35 4.15 16.35
N PRO A 142 7.51 3.15 15.45
CA PRO A 142 8.37 3.32 14.29
C PRO A 142 7.98 4.53 13.44
N THR A 143 8.97 5.23 12.91
CA THR A 143 8.77 6.38 12.01
C THR A 143 9.37 6.09 10.64
N LYS A 144 8.95 6.82 9.61
CA LYS A 144 9.57 6.70 8.28
C LYS A 144 11.07 6.97 8.32
N LYS A 145 11.54 7.89 9.16
CA LYS A 145 12.98 8.17 9.31
C LYS A 145 13.74 6.96 9.88
N LEU A 146 13.12 6.27 10.85
CA LEU A 146 13.73 5.12 11.52
C LEU A 146 13.79 3.89 10.61
N VAL A 147 12.70 3.58 9.91
CA VAL A 147 12.52 2.27 9.22
C VAL A 147 12.15 2.38 7.74
N GLY A 148 11.92 3.59 7.22
CA GLY A 148 11.57 3.82 5.81
C GLY A 148 10.08 3.67 5.50
N LYS A 149 9.71 4.03 4.27
CA LYS A 149 8.32 4.11 3.80
C LYS A 149 7.61 2.76 3.78
N ASP A 150 8.27 1.69 3.34
CA ASP A 150 7.60 0.39 3.19
C ASP A 150 7.39 -0.29 4.55
N ALA A 151 8.35 -0.15 5.47
CA ALA A 151 8.23 -0.72 6.81
C ALA A 151 7.13 -0.03 7.63
N ILE A 152 6.97 1.30 7.52
CA ILE A 152 5.87 2.00 8.23
C ILE A 152 4.49 1.61 7.68
N GLN A 153 4.39 1.30 6.38
CA GLN A 153 3.17 0.72 5.79
C GLN A 153 2.89 -0.67 6.39
N GLY A 154 3.94 -1.48 6.58
CA GLY A 154 3.85 -2.77 7.26
C GLY A 154 3.36 -2.68 8.69
N VAL A 155 3.92 -1.74 9.48
CA VAL A 155 3.47 -1.45 10.85
C VAL A 155 1.97 -1.15 10.88
N PHE A 156 1.47 -0.34 9.94
CA PHE A 156 0.04 -0.08 9.84
C PHE A 156 -0.78 -1.36 9.62
N PHE A 157 -0.39 -2.22 8.68
CA PHE A 157 -1.17 -3.43 8.37
C PHE A 157 -1.20 -4.41 9.55
N ILE A 158 -0.08 -4.58 10.25
CA ILE A 158 -0.03 -5.41 11.45
C ILE A 158 -1.00 -4.89 12.52
N ILE A 159 -1.08 -3.56 12.72
CA ILE A 159 -2.04 -2.94 13.64
C ILE A 159 -3.48 -3.13 13.14
N GLN A 160 -3.73 -2.90 11.84
CA GLN A 160 -5.04 -3.09 11.20
C GLN A 160 -5.59 -4.50 11.39
N HIS A 161 -4.72 -5.51 11.42
CA HIS A 161 -5.07 -6.93 11.57
C HIS A 161 -5.03 -7.43 13.00
N SER A 162 -4.78 -6.56 13.97
CA SER A 162 -4.71 -6.90 15.39
C SER A 162 -6.09 -7.06 16.07
N ASP A 163 -7.07 -7.67 15.42
CA ASP A 163 -8.44 -7.82 15.94
C ASP A 163 -8.53 -8.70 17.20
N GLY A 164 -7.60 -9.65 17.36
CA GLY A 164 -7.46 -10.47 18.58
C GLY A 164 -7.07 -9.72 19.87
N ASP A 165 -6.76 -8.41 19.79
CA ASP A 165 -6.46 -7.54 20.92
C ASP A 165 -6.98 -6.13 20.61
N LYS A 166 -8.28 -5.96 20.78
CA LYS A 166 -9.01 -4.75 20.41
C LYS A 166 -8.56 -3.53 21.21
N GLU A 167 -8.22 -3.70 22.49
CA GLU A 167 -7.76 -2.61 23.34
C GLU A 167 -6.40 -2.10 22.88
N TRP A 168 -5.47 -3.01 22.58
CA TRP A 168 -4.18 -2.60 22.01
C TRP A 168 -4.35 -1.96 20.64
N GLN A 169 -5.12 -2.55 19.72
CA GLN A 169 -5.39 -1.96 18.40
C GLN A 169 -5.96 -0.53 18.53
N LYS A 170 -6.93 -0.33 19.41
CA LYS A 170 -7.52 0.99 19.70
C LYS A 170 -6.51 1.98 20.26
N SER A 171 -5.62 1.53 21.15
CA SER A 171 -4.56 2.39 21.72
C SER A 171 -3.55 2.88 20.67
N GLN A 172 -3.45 2.22 19.51
CA GLN A 172 -2.56 2.64 18.42
C GLN A 172 -3.15 3.69 17.49
N LEU A 173 -4.47 3.97 17.58
CA LEU A 173 -5.12 4.94 16.70
C LEU A 173 -4.47 6.34 16.74
N PRO A 174 -4.09 6.92 17.90
CA PRO A 174 -3.37 8.19 17.96
C PRO A 174 -1.95 8.15 17.38
N ASN A 175 -1.33 6.97 17.31
CA ASN A 175 -0.04 6.82 16.62
C ASN A 175 -0.24 6.93 15.12
N ILE A 176 -1.24 6.21 14.57
CA ILE A 176 -1.58 6.26 13.14
C ILE A 176 -2.03 7.67 12.72
N GLU A 177 -2.83 8.34 13.54
CA GLU A 177 -3.25 9.73 13.28
C GLU A 177 -2.03 10.65 13.12
N ARG A 178 -1.08 10.63 14.07
CA ARG A 178 0.15 11.42 13.99
C ARG A 178 1.02 11.05 12.80
N THR A 179 1.11 9.77 12.43
CA THR A 179 1.86 9.33 11.25
C THR A 179 1.23 9.88 9.96
N VAL A 180 -0.10 9.96 9.90
CA VAL A 180 -0.82 10.59 8.79
C VAL A 180 -0.59 12.10 8.76
N GLU A 181 -0.69 12.78 9.92
CA GLU A 181 -0.43 14.22 10.02
C GLU A 181 0.99 14.61 9.59
N ASN A 182 1.97 13.74 9.88
CA ASN A 182 3.35 13.91 9.44
C ASN A 182 3.57 13.60 7.95
N GLY A 183 2.57 13.06 7.25
CA GLY A 183 2.66 12.69 5.83
C GLY A 183 3.41 11.38 5.56
N ASP A 184 3.63 10.56 6.60
CA ASP A 184 4.31 9.27 6.49
C ASP A 184 3.35 8.13 6.09
N LEU A 185 2.04 8.30 6.32
CA LEU A 185 0.96 7.43 5.88
C LEU A 185 -0.17 8.26 5.23
N GLU A 186 -0.95 7.64 4.34
CA GLU A 186 -2.11 8.29 3.72
C GLU A 186 -3.30 8.35 4.69
N GLY A 187 -4.13 9.40 4.59
CA GLY A 187 -5.33 9.56 5.45
C GLY A 187 -6.32 8.40 5.40
N GLN A 188 -6.34 7.64 4.30
CA GLN A 188 -7.09 6.39 4.19
C GLN A 188 -6.72 5.36 5.27
N LYS A 189 -5.45 5.31 5.70
CA LYS A 189 -4.96 4.38 6.72
C LYS A 189 -5.63 4.65 8.07
N TYR A 190 -5.71 5.92 8.46
CA TYR A 190 -6.46 6.32 9.65
C TYR A 190 -7.94 5.90 9.55
N ALA A 191 -8.60 6.19 8.43
CA ALA A 191 -10.01 5.81 8.23
C ALA A 191 -10.25 4.30 8.30
N TYR A 192 -9.36 3.49 7.74
CA TYR A 192 -9.43 2.03 7.80
C TYR A 192 -9.37 1.52 9.24
N LEU A 193 -8.42 2.02 10.04
CA LEU A 193 -8.27 1.59 11.42
C LEU A 193 -9.43 2.10 12.28
N TYR A 194 -9.82 3.36 12.12
CA TYR A 194 -10.91 3.99 12.86
C TYR A 194 -12.22 3.20 12.69
N ASP A 195 -12.61 2.95 11.45
CA ASP A 195 -13.85 2.23 11.15
C ASP A 195 -13.78 0.77 11.60
N ARG A 196 -12.62 0.10 11.48
CA ARG A 196 -12.41 -1.26 11.98
C ARG A 196 -12.67 -1.34 13.49
N ILE A 197 -12.08 -0.41 14.25
CA ILE A 197 -12.30 -0.30 15.70
C ILE A 197 -13.78 -0.10 16.02
N LYS A 198 -14.46 0.80 15.29
CA LYS A 198 -15.90 1.09 15.51
C LYS A 198 -16.77 -0.14 15.27
N ILE A 199 -16.66 -0.76 14.11
CA ILE A 199 -17.44 -1.95 13.76
C ILE A 199 -17.17 -3.09 14.73
N ASN A 200 -15.90 -3.36 15.06
CA ASN A 200 -15.53 -4.41 16.01
C ASN A 200 -16.01 -4.14 17.45
N SER A 201 -16.39 -2.91 17.76
CA SER A 201 -16.99 -2.47 19.03
C SER A 201 -18.53 -2.41 18.97
N GLY A 202 -19.16 -2.80 17.85
CA GLY A 202 -20.60 -2.71 17.65
C GLY A 202 -21.11 -1.27 17.42
N GLU A 203 -20.22 -0.34 17.14
CA GLU A 203 -20.54 1.06 16.84
C GLU A 203 -20.63 1.29 15.33
N LYS A 204 -21.28 2.39 14.93
CA LYS A 204 -21.33 2.79 13.52
C LYS A 204 -19.96 3.30 13.08
N GLN A 205 -19.56 2.94 11.86
CA GLN A 205 -18.35 3.47 11.25
C GLN A 205 -18.57 4.88 10.70
N PHE A 206 -17.49 5.62 10.50
CA PHE A 206 -17.57 6.99 10.02
C PHE A 206 -17.21 7.08 8.54
N TYR A 207 -16.11 6.48 8.09
CA TYR A 207 -15.60 6.67 6.73
C TYR A 207 -16.09 5.63 5.70
N GLY A 208 -16.86 4.63 6.11
CA GLY A 208 -17.48 3.65 5.21
C GLY A 208 -16.43 2.75 4.55
N THR A 209 -15.48 2.25 5.34
CA THR A 209 -14.38 1.40 4.85
C THR A 209 -14.64 -0.09 5.08
N GLN A 210 -15.49 -0.44 6.05
CA GLN A 210 -15.89 -1.80 6.35
C GLN A 210 -17.21 -2.16 5.65
N PHE A 211 -17.31 -3.39 5.18
CA PHE A 211 -18.50 -3.92 4.51
C PHE A 211 -19.10 -5.03 5.35
N SER A 212 -20.42 -5.07 5.46
CA SER A 212 -21.15 -6.18 6.10
C SER A 212 -21.23 -7.39 5.18
N ASN A 213 -21.23 -7.15 3.87
CA ASN A 213 -21.27 -8.19 2.85
C ASN A 213 -20.59 -7.71 1.56
N VAL A 214 -19.73 -8.57 1.00
CA VAL A 214 -19.18 -8.39 -0.34
C VAL A 214 -19.28 -9.71 -1.08
N ASP A 215 -20.06 -9.71 -2.16
CA ASP A 215 -20.29 -10.86 -3.02
C ASP A 215 -20.02 -10.46 -4.48
N PRO A 216 -18.83 -10.76 -5.00
CA PRO A 216 -18.49 -10.49 -6.40
C PRO A 216 -19.37 -11.24 -7.41
N VAL A 217 -19.86 -12.45 -7.06
CA VAL A 217 -20.69 -13.28 -7.95
C VAL A 217 -22.06 -12.64 -8.16
N ASN A 218 -22.69 -12.21 -7.06
CA ASN A 218 -23.99 -11.54 -7.10
C ASN A 218 -23.90 -10.02 -7.26
N LYS A 219 -22.68 -9.48 -7.36
CA LYS A 219 -22.38 -8.04 -7.47
C LYS A 219 -22.91 -7.21 -6.29
N THR A 220 -22.94 -7.80 -5.10
CA THR A 220 -23.43 -7.15 -3.88
C THR A 220 -22.27 -6.56 -3.10
N VAL A 221 -22.41 -5.29 -2.69
CA VAL A 221 -21.51 -4.62 -1.74
C VAL A 221 -22.30 -3.76 -0.77
N GLU A 222 -22.43 -4.27 0.45
CA GLU A 222 -23.21 -3.64 1.51
C GLU A 222 -22.25 -3.07 2.55
N LEU A 223 -22.44 -1.79 2.87
CA LEU A 223 -21.65 -1.15 3.92
C LEU A 223 -22.15 -1.68 5.26
N ALA A 224 -21.22 -1.92 6.18
CA ALA A 224 -21.59 -2.02 7.57
C ALA A 224 -22.17 -0.67 8.05
N ASP A 225 -22.93 -0.69 9.15
CA ASP A 225 -23.65 0.47 9.66
C ASP A 225 -22.77 1.73 9.72
N THR A 226 -23.15 2.75 8.97
CA THR A 226 -22.36 3.96 8.74
C THR A 226 -23.12 5.20 9.19
N GLU A 227 -22.47 6.07 9.95
CA GLU A 227 -23.04 7.36 10.38
C GLU A 227 -23.24 8.30 9.19
N ASN A 228 -24.34 9.07 9.17
CA ASN A 228 -24.62 10.14 8.20
C ASN A 228 -24.12 9.81 6.77
N VAL A 229 -24.78 8.87 6.09
CA VAL A 229 -24.36 8.39 4.76
C VAL A 229 -24.42 9.51 3.71
N GLU A 230 -25.30 10.50 3.88
CA GLU A 230 -25.46 11.64 2.96
C GLU A 230 -24.17 12.49 2.84
N ASP A 231 -23.44 12.68 3.95
CA ASP A 231 -22.18 13.43 3.96
C ASP A 231 -20.93 12.54 3.78
N LEU A 232 -21.09 11.24 3.49
CA LEU A 232 -19.99 10.27 3.45
C LEU A 232 -18.92 10.64 2.43
N ASP A 233 -19.32 11.00 1.21
CA ASP A 233 -18.36 11.33 0.18
C ASP A 233 -17.59 12.62 0.50
N LYS A 234 -18.21 13.61 1.15
CA LYS A 234 -17.54 14.84 1.57
C LYS A 234 -16.37 14.55 2.51
N ARG A 235 -16.58 13.72 3.53
CA ARG A 235 -15.52 13.37 4.49
C ARG A 235 -14.47 12.42 3.92
N ARG A 236 -14.87 11.47 3.06
CA ARG A 236 -13.92 10.61 2.33
C ARG A 236 -12.98 11.42 1.46
N MET A 237 -13.50 12.37 0.68
CA MET A 237 -12.67 13.23 -0.18
C MET A 237 -11.69 14.10 0.62
N LYS A 238 -12.11 14.63 1.79
CA LYS A 238 -11.24 15.44 2.65
C LYS A 238 -9.97 14.70 3.12
N ILE A 239 -10.02 13.37 3.21
CA ILE A 239 -8.89 12.53 3.63
C ILE A 239 -8.24 11.76 2.46
N GLY A 240 -8.52 12.18 1.22
CA GLY A 240 -7.91 11.60 0.03
C GLY A 240 -8.51 10.28 -0.44
N MET A 241 -9.70 9.91 0.05
CA MET A 241 -10.40 8.69 -0.37
C MET A 241 -11.38 8.95 -1.49
N MET A 242 -11.51 7.98 -2.41
CA MET A 242 -12.51 8.01 -3.47
C MET A 242 -13.94 7.96 -2.90
N PRO A 243 -14.95 8.53 -3.60
CA PRO A 243 -16.35 8.39 -3.24
C PRO A 243 -16.78 6.94 -3.04
N ILE A 244 -17.72 6.71 -2.13
CA ILE A 244 -18.14 5.38 -1.70
C ILE A 244 -18.68 4.53 -2.85
N GLY A 245 -19.38 5.15 -3.81
CA GLY A 245 -19.88 4.46 -4.99
C GLY A 245 -18.76 3.93 -5.89
N MET A 246 -17.64 4.66 -6.01
CA MET A 246 -16.46 4.17 -6.74
C MET A 246 -15.74 3.07 -5.95
N TYR A 247 -15.65 3.23 -4.63
CA TYR A 247 -15.01 2.24 -3.77
C TYR A 247 -15.74 0.90 -3.79
N LYS A 248 -17.08 0.89 -3.71
CA LYS A 248 -17.89 -0.33 -3.88
C LYS A 248 -17.62 -1.04 -5.20
N LYS A 249 -17.53 -0.28 -6.31
CA LYS A 249 -17.19 -0.85 -7.63
C LYS A 249 -15.76 -1.39 -7.68
N TYR A 250 -14.84 -0.77 -6.97
CA TYR A 250 -13.47 -1.25 -6.84
C TYR A 250 -13.43 -2.59 -6.08
N MET A 251 -14.14 -2.71 -4.97
CA MET A 251 -14.20 -3.96 -4.20
C MET A 251 -14.75 -5.13 -5.01
N LEU A 252 -15.80 -4.92 -5.82
CA LEU A 252 -16.34 -5.96 -6.71
C LEU A 252 -15.36 -6.50 -7.76
N LYS A 253 -14.33 -5.71 -8.11
CA LYS A 253 -13.38 -6.06 -9.19
C LYS A 253 -12.08 -6.67 -8.69
N ASN A 254 -11.76 -6.51 -7.40
CA ASN A 254 -10.45 -6.79 -6.84
C ASN A 254 -10.52 -7.72 -5.60
N LEU A 255 -11.65 -8.42 -5.44
CA LEU A 255 -11.85 -9.51 -4.47
C LEU A 255 -12.05 -10.84 -5.20
#